data_AF-A0A954IPB7-F1
#
_entry.id   AF-A0A954IPB7-F1
#
_cell.length_a   1.000
_cell.length_b   1.000
_cell.length_c   1.000
_cell.angle_alpha   90.00
_cell.angle_beta   90.00
_cell.angle_gamma   90.00
#
_symmetry.space_group_name_H-M   'P 1'
#
loop_
_entity.id
_entity.type
_entity.pdbx_description
1 polymer ?
#
loop_
_entity_poly.entity_id
_entity_poly.type
_entity_poly.pdbx_seq_one_letter_code
_entity_poly.pdbx_strand_id
1 'polypeptide(L)'
;CYVTPKEHLGLPKKDDVKQGCVAYRIAAHAADIALGIPGTRNQDDELTRARAALNWQKHFELSFDPDIARAYHDEDLDVDTDFCAMCGHDWCSVRISKEIQQFASGKSEEYQWDKAKVSAALTAEQQVILEQRGVLSPTEIHRLASKTKNRMGADAGKGSCHSDLVESEKAQMLQFVELATEDQG
;
A
#
# COMPACT_ATOMS: atom_id res chain seq x y z
N CYS A 1 3.91 -9.42 -23.11
CA CYS A 1 2.62 -8.74 -23.33
C CYS A 1 2.12 -8.31 -21.97
N TYR A 2 1.86 -7.02 -21.74
CA TYR A 2 1.33 -6.54 -20.45
C TYR A 2 -0.20 -6.47 -20.48
N VAL A 3 -0.81 -6.43 -19.30
CA VAL A 3 -2.26 -6.26 -19.11
C VAL A 3 -2.47 -4.94 -18.39
N THR A 4 -3.35 -4.09 -18.91
CA THR A 4 -3.70 -2.81 -18.25
C THR A 4 -4.83 -3.02 -17.24
N PRO A 5 -5.01 -2.10 -16.27
CA PRO A 5 -6.19 -2.13 -15.40
C PRO A 5 -7.54 -2.07 -16.15
N LYS A 6 -7.54 -1.66 -17.42
CA LYS A 6 -8.74 -1.57 -18.26
C LYS A 6 -8.95 -2.76 -19.20
N GLU A 7 -8.14 -3.80 -19.09
CA GLU A 7 -8.37 -5.01 -19.86
C GLU A 7 -9.80 -5.52 -19.66
N HIS A 8 -10.49 -5.84 -20.75
CA HIS A 8 -11.92 -6.20 -20.78
C HIS A 8 -12.92 -5.10 -20.34
N LEU A 9 -12.46 -3.88 -20.04
CA LEU A 9 -13.30 -2.76 -19.59
C LEU A 9 -13.32 -1.57 -20.58
N GLY A 10 -12.25 -1.36 -21.34
CA GLY A 10 -12.20 -0.31 -22.37
C GLY A 10 -10.79 0.03 -22.82
N LEU A 11 -10.66 1.09 -23.62
CA LEU A 11 -9.35 1.54 -24.11
C LEU A 11 -8.51 2.20 -22.99
N PRO A 12 -7.21 1.87 -22.89
CA PRO A 12 -6.32 2.44 -21.88
C PRO A 12 -5.99 3.90 -22.18
N LYS A 13 -5.87 4.69 -21.12
CA LYS A 13 -5.26 6.02 -21.12
C LYS A 13 -3.77 5.91 -20.80
N LYS A 14 -3.06 7.05 -20.89
CA LYS A 14 -1.62 7.14 -20.58
C LYS A 14 -1.25 6.50 -19.24
N ASP A 15 -2.02 6.78 -18.18
CA ASP A 15 -1.72 6.26 -16.84
C ASP A 15 -2.00 4.76 -16.72
N ASP A 16 -3.06 4.27 -17.37
CA ASP A 16 -3.37 2.82 -17.44
C ASP A 16 -2.24 2.05 -18.12
N VAL A 17 -1.63 2.64 -19.16
CA VAL A 17 -0.45 2.08 -19.84
C VAL A 17 0.77 2.10 -18.91
N LYS A 18 1.06 3.22 -18.23
CA LYS A 18 2.19 3.32 -17.30
C LYS A 18 2.08 2.26 -16.20
N GLN A 19 0.91 2.12 -15.58
CA GLN A 19 0.66 1.12 -14.53
C GLN A 19 0.87 -0.32 -15.04
N GLY A 20 0.33 -0.65 -16.22
CA GLY A 20 0.53 -1.97 -16.83
C GLY A 20 2.00 -2.28 -17.11
N CYS A 21 2.75 -1.31 -17.64
CA CYS A 21 4.19 -1.44 -17.89
C CYS A 21 5.00 -1.63 -16.61
N VAL A 22 4.73 -0.84 -15.57
CA VAL A 22 5.43 -0.94 -14.27
C VAL A 22 5.12 -2.27 -13.59
N ALA A 23 3.84 -2.70 -13.57
CA ALA A 23 3.43 -3.98 -13.00
C ALA A 23 4.16 -5.16 -13.68
N TYR A 24 4.26 -5.13 -15.01
CA TYR A 24 4.97 -6.16 -15.75
C TYR A 24 6.49 -6.11 -15.57
N ARG A 25 7.07 -4.92 -15.40
CA ARG A 25 8.50 -4.77 -15.08
C ARG A 25 8.83 -5.38 -13.73
N ILE A 26 7.96 -5.19 -12.72
CA ILE A 26 8.09 -5.83 -11.41
C ILE A 26 7.99 -7.35 -11.54
N ALA A 27 6.99 -7.85 -12.28
CA ALA A 27 6.81 -9.29 -12.47
C ALA A 27 8.00 -9.96 -13.19
N ALA A 28 8.53 -9.31 -14.23
CA ALA A 28 9.71 -9.79 -14.95
C ALA A 28 10.94 -9.83 -14.03
N HIS A 29 11.20 -8.74 -13.31
CA HIS A 29 12.32 -8.67 -12.35
C HIS A 29 12.21 -9.74 -11.25
N ALA A 30 11.02 -9.95 -10.70
CA ALA A 30 10.78 -11.01 -9.71
C ALA A 30 11.06 -12.41 -10.29
N ALA A 31 10.66 -12.66 -11.54
CA ALA A 31 10.96 -13.91 -12.22
C ALA A 31 12.47 -14.08 -12.46
N ASP A 32 13.16 -13.01 -12.86
CA ASP A 32 14.61 -13.02 -13.08
C ASP A 32 15.41 -13.34 -11.80
N ILE A 33 14.96 -12.83 -10.64
CA ILE A 33 15.51 -13.19 -9.34
C ILE A 33 15.24 -14.66 -9.02
N ALA A 34 14.00 -15.13 -9.22
CA ALA A 34 13.62 -16.51 -8.93
C ALA A 34 14.36 -17.53 -9.80
N LEU A 35 14.66 -17.16 -11.05
CA LEU A 35 15.48 -17.93 -11.98
C LEU A 35 16.98 -17.89 -11.64
N GLY A 36 17.40 -17.02 -10.71
CA GLY A 36 18.79 -16.89 -10.30
C GLY A 36 19.68 -16.27 -11.37
N ILE A 37 19.13 -15.42 -12.24
CA ILE A 37 19.91 -14.74 -13.29
C ILE A 37 20.98 -13.87 -12.60
N PRO A 38 22.28 -14.02 -12.94
CA PRO A 38 23.35 -13.29 -12.26
C PRO A 38 23.17 -11.77 -12.33
N GLY A 39 23.29 -11.11 -11.17
CA GLY A 39 23.29 -9.64 -11.05
C GLY A 39 21.90 -8.98 -10.95
N THR A 40 20.81 -9.73 -11.12
CA THR A 40 19.44 -9.14 -11.08
C THR A 40 19.07 -8.66 -9.68
N ARG A 41 19.45 -9.42 -8.65
CA ARG A 41 19.26 -9.04 -7.24
C ARG A 41 20.07 -7.81 -6.79
N ASN A 42 21.09 -7.38 -7.54
CA ASN A 42 21.94 -6.26 -7.13
C ASN A 42 21.12 -4.98 -6.95
N GLN A 43 20.12 -4.74 -7.80
CA GLN A 43 19.24 -3.57 -7.68
C GLN A 43 18.44 -3.60 -6.36
N ASP A 44 17.90 -4.75 -5.97
CA ASP A 44 17.16 -4.92 -4.70
C ASP A 44 18.07 -4.72 -3.50
N ASP A 45 19.29 -5.25 -3.56
CA ASP A 45 20.26 -5.10 -2.49
C ASP A 45 20.69 -3.63 -2.35
N GLU A 46 20.89 -2.91 -3.45
CA GLU A 46 21.17 -1.47 -3.43
C GLU A 46 19.99 -0.65 -2.89
N LEU A 47 18.76 -0.97 -3.33
CA LEU A 47 17.54 -0.33 -2.83
C LEU A 47 17.37 -0.58 -1.33
N THR A 48 17.66 -1.80 -0.87
CA THR A 48 17.60 -2.19 0.55
C THR A 48 18.65 -1.47 1.37
N ARG A 49 19.88 -1.31 0.86
CA ARG A 49 20.92 -0.49 1.52
C ARG A 49 20.49 0.98 1.60
N ALA A 50 19.87 1.53 0.55
CA ALA A 50 19.34 2.89 0.57
C ALA A 50 18.23 3.06 1.63
N ARG A 51 17.30 2.10 1.73
CA ARG A 51 16.26 2.06 2.77
C ARG A 51 16.87 2.00 4.18
N ALA A 52 17.84 1.12 4.41
CA ALA A 52 18.51 0.98 5.71
C ALA A 52 19.32 2.24 6.09
N ALA A 53 19.87 2.95 5.10
CA ALA A 53 20.57 4.20 5.30
C ALA A 53 19.61 5.39 5.54
N LEU A 54 18.31 5.22 5.25
CA LEU A 54 17.30 6.28 5.18
C LEU A 54 17.66 7.35 4.14
N ASN A 55 18.20 6.91 3.00
CA ASN A 55 18.52 7.76 1.85
C ASN A 55 17.35 7.77 0.86
N TRP A 56 16.41 8.70 1.06
CA TRP A 56 15.19 8.83 0.25
C TRP A 56 15.48 9.08 -1.22
N GLN A 57 16.40 10.00 -1.52
CA GLN A 57 16.77 10.31 -2.89
C GLN A 57 17.23 9.05 -3.65
N LYS A 58 18.12 8.26 -3.05
CA LYS A 58 18.57 7.01 -3.65
C LYS A 58 17.48 5.94 -3.70
N HIS A 59 16.59 5.91 -2.70
CA HIS A 59 15.43 5.02 -2.69
C HIS A 59 14.52 5.28 -3.89
N PHE A 60 14.19 6.54 -4.17
CA PHE A 60 13.35 6.93 -5.30
C PHE A 60 14.02 6.63 -6.64
N GLU A 61 15.30 7.00 -6.80
CA GLU A 61 16.09 6.75 -8.02
C GLU A 61 16.14 5.27 -8.42
N LEU A 62 16.22 4.38 -7.44
CA LEU A 62 16.31 2.92 -7.65
C LEU A 62 14.95 2.24 -7.80
N SER A 63 13.85 2.95 -7.55
CA SER A 63 12.50 2.39 -7.65
C SER A 63 12.06 2.18 -9.11
N PHE A 64 11.03 1.35 -9.33
CA PHE A 64 10.49 1.13 -10.67
C PHE A 64 9.71 2.32 -11.23
N ASP A 65 9.24 3.21 -10.36
CA ASP A 65 8.53 4.45 -10.69
C ASP A 65 8.93 5.56 -9.70
N PRO A 66 10.03 6.28 -9.96
CA PRO A 66 10.55 7.32 -9.06
C PRO A 66 9.56 8.44 -8.79
N ASP A 67 8.75 8.80 -9.79
CA ASP A 67 7.77 9.89 -9.68
C ASP A 67 6.69 9.54 -8.66
N ILE A 68 6.12 8.32 -8.75
CA ILE A 68 5.10 7.85 -7.80
C ILE A 68 5.70 7.64 -6.42
N ALA A 69 6.88 7.04 -6.33
CA ALA A 69 7.52 6.77 -5.04
C ALA A 69 7.76 8.07 -4.24
N ARG A 70 8.21 9.13 -4.93
CA ARG A 70 8.37 10.46 -4.33
C ARG A 70 7.02 11.10 -3.98
N ALA A 71 6.07 11.09 -4.91
CA ALA A 71 4.75 11.68 -4.69
C ALA A 71 4.05 11.10 -3.45
N TYR A 72 4.18 9.79 -3.21
CA TYR A 72 3.59 9.12 -2.04
C TYR A 72 4.33 9.42 -0.74
N HIS A 73 5.64 9.64 -0.78
CA HIS A 73 6.39 10.06 0.41
C HIS A 73 6.04 11.51 0.78
N ASP A 74 6.05 12.39 -0.20
CA ASP A 74 5.86 13.82 -0.03
C ASP A 74 4.38 14.19 0.26
N GLU A 75 3.45 13.24 0.09
CA GLU A 75 2.04 13.44 0.46
C GLU A 75 1.84 13.64 1.96
N ASP A 76 2.73 13.07 2.80
CA ASP A 76 2.62 13.10 4.26
C ASP A 76 3.75 13.85 4.97
N LEU A 77 4.86 14.07 4.27
CA LEU A 77 6.08 14.65 4.84
C LEU A 77 6.58 15.77 3.94
N ASP A 78 6.58 16.99 4.47
CA ASP A 78 7.06 18.18 3.75
C ASP A 78 8.60 18.24 3.61
N VAL A 79 9.33 17.36 4.32
CA VAL A 79 10.79 17.35 4.37
C VAL A 79 11.34 15.91 4.43
N ASP A 80 12.56 15.71 3.90
CA ASP A 80 13.30 14.46 4.07
C ASP A 80 13.66 14.28 5.55
N THR A 81 13.13 13.23 6.18
CA THR A 81 13.40 12.89 7.58
C THR A 81 14.15 11.56 7.69
N ASP A 82 14.58 11.17 8.89
CA ASP A 82 15.15 9.83 9.14
C ASP A 82 14.05 8.80 9.49
N PHE A 83 12.81 9.03 9.07
CA PHE A 83 11.67 8.12 9.22
C PHE A 83 10.64 8.35 8.09
N CYS A 84 9.55 7.59 8.09
CA CYS A 84 8.41 7.84 7.20
C CYS A 84 7.13 8.02 8.02
N ALA A 85 6.09 8.58 7.40
CA ALA A 85 4.81 8.85 8.05
C ALA A 85 4.12 7.60 8.65
N MET A 86 4.43 6.40 8.15
CA MET A 86 3.78 5.16 8.58
C MET A 86 4.00 4.84 10.06
N CYS A 87 5.22 5.01 10.58
CA CYS A 87 5.54 4.72 11.99
C CYS A 87 5.89 5.98 12.79
N GLY A 88 6.13 7.10 12.09
CA GLY A 88 6.65 8.31 12.69
C GLY A 88 8.08 8.15 13.22
N HIS A 89 8.58 9.22 13.82
CA HIS A 89 9.94 9.29 14.34
C HIS A 89 10.19 8.17 15.36
N ASP A 90 9.40 8.10 16.43
CA ASP A 90 9.72 7.30 17.62
C ASP A 90 9.67 5.79 17.40
N TRP A 91 8.85 5.32 16.46
CA TRP A 91 8.57 3.89 16.26
C TRP A 91 9.14 3.33 14.95
N CYS A 92 9.93 4.11 14.22
CA CYS A 92 10.57 3.64 13.00
C CYS A 92 11.59 2.52 13.31
N SER A 93 11.25 1.28 12.95
CA SER A 93 12.10 0.11 13.18
C SER A 93 13.48 0.21 12.52
N VAL A 94 13.55 0.81 11.33
CA VAL A 94 14.81 0.98 10.58
C VAL A 94 15.72 2.00 11.26
N ARG A 95 15.19 3.15 11.71
CA ARG A 95 15.93 4.16 12.47
C ARG A 95 16.46 3.57 13.78
N ILE A 96 15.59 2.93 14.56
CA ILE A 96 15.95 2.30 15.83
C ILE A 96 17.05 1.25 15.62
N SER A 97 16.93 0.42 14.59
CA SER A 97 17.96 -0.59 14.27
C SER A 97 19.31 0.06 13.94
N LYS A 98 19.31 1.15 13.18
CA LYS A 98 20.52 1.92 12.85
C LYS A 98 21.16 2.51 14.10
N GLU A 99 20.37 3.08 15.02
CA GLU A 99 20.85 3.63 16.29
C GLU A 99 21.46 2.55 17.19
N ILE A 100 20.80 1.39 17.32
CA ILE A 100 21.34 0.24 18.09
C ILE A 100 22.69 -0.21 17.52
N GLN A 101 22.82 -0.30 16.19
CA GLN A 101 24.08 -0.66 15.55
C GLN A 101 25.18 0.39 15.79
N GLN A 102 24.85 1.68 15.74
CA GLN A 102 25.79 2.76 16.03
C GLN A 102 26.27 2.72 17.48
N PHE A 103 25.35 2.56 18.43
CA PHE A 103 25.64 2.40 19.85
C PHE A 103 26.54 1.20 20.11
N ALA A 104 26.18 0.01 19.61
CA ALA A 104 26.95 -1.22 19.80
C ALA A 104 28.34 -1.16 19.14
N SER A 105 28.50 -0.39 18.06
CA SER A 105 29.79 -0.23 17.37
C SER A 105 30.80 0.67 18.09
N GLY A 106 30.38 1.37 19.16
CA GLY A 106 31.23 2.30 19.91
C GLY A 106 31.61 3.57 19.14
N LYS A 107 30.98 3.84 17.99
CA LYS A 107 31.27 5.02 17.15
C LYS A 107 30.58 6.31 17.61
N SER A 108 29.74 6.23 18.64
CA SER A 108 29.01 7.37 19.19
C SER A 108 29.31 7.49 20.68
N GLU A 109 30.27 8.33 21.06
CA GLU A 109 30.60 8.61 22.47
C GLU A 109 29.44 9.30 23.23
N GLU A 110 28.50 9.91 22.51
CA GLU A 110 27.35 10.66 23.05
C GLU A 110 26.02 9.89 23.15
N TYR A 111 25.90 8.67 22.58
CA TYR A 111 24.63 7.94 22.61
C TYR A 111 24.50 7.12 23.90
N GLN A 112 24.16 7.78 25.01
CA GLN A 112 23.66 7.10 26.21
C GLN A 112 22.15 6.92 26.04
N TRP A 113 21.69 5.68 25.91
CA TRP A 113 20.26 5.36 25.87
C TRP A 113 19.69 5.50 27.29
N ASP A 114 19.54 6.73 27.76
CA ASP A 114 19.13 7.00 29.15
C ASP A 114 17.62 6.86 29.33
N LYS A 115 16.83 7.36 28.36
CA LYS A 115 15.35 7.29 28.35
C LYS A 115 14.82 7.29 26.91
N ALA A 116 13.68 6.64 26.69
CA ALA A 116 12.94 6.73 25.43
C ALA A 116 12.59 8.21 25.16
N LYS A 117 13.09 8.77 24.05
CA LYS A 117 12.63 10.06 23.55
C LYS A 117 11.21 9.87 23.02
N VAL A 118 10.25 10.55 23.63
CA VAL A 118 8.86 10.59 23.16
C VAL A 118 8.70 11.91 22.40
N SER A 119 8.41 11.81 21.11
CA SER A 119 7.99 12.93 20.27
C SER A 119 6.69 13.54 20.76
N ALA A 120 6.45 14.80 20.41
CA ALA A 120 5.18 15.44 20.71
C ALA A 120 4.03 14.68 20.04
N ALA A 121 2.85 14.71 20.67
CA ALA A 121 1.63 14.18 20.06
C ALA A 121 1.35 14.86 18.70
N LEU A 122 0.65 14.14 17.80
CA LEU A 122 0.23 14.66 16.50
C LEU A 122 -0.46 16.02 16.63
N THR A 123 -0.17 16.93 15.71
CA THR A 123 -0.87 18.22 15.62
C THR A 123 -2.33 18.00 15.20
N ALA A 124 -3.21 18.98 15.47
CA ALA A 124 -4.60 18.92 15.04
C ALA A 124 -4.74 18.79 13.51
N GLU A 125 -3.84 19.42 12.76
CA GLU A 125 -3.79 19.34 11.30
C GLU A 125 -3.44 17.92 10.82
N GLN A 126 -2.46 17.28 11.46
CA GLN A 126 -2.07 15.91 11.16
C GLN A 126 -3.20 14.91 11.48
N GLN A 127 -3.98 15.14 12.55
CA GLN A 127 -5.13 14.31 12.90
C GLN A 127 -6.23 14.39 11.83
N VAL A 128 -6.53 15.59 11.32
CA VAL A 128 -7.54 15.78 10.26
C VAL A 128 -7.14 15.08 8.96
N ILE A 129 -5.86 15.13 8.58
CA ILE A 129 -5.35 14.43 7.39
C ILE A 129 -5.57 12.91 7.51
N LEU A 130 -5.31 12.33 8.69
CA LEU A 130 -5.51 10.90 8.93
C LEU A 130 -6.99 10.49 8.89
N GLU A 131 -7.89 11.31 9.44
CA GLU A 131 -9.33 11.06 9.41
C GLU A 131 -9.90 11.07 7.98
N GLN A 132 -9.35 11.89 7.09
CA GLN A 132 -9.79 11.98 5.68
C GLN A 132 -9.34 10.78 4.84
N ARG A 133 -8.25 10.12 5.22
CA ARG A 133 -7.59 9.08 4.39
C ARG A 133 -8.27 7.73 4.39
N GLY A 134 -9.15 7.46 5.34
CA GLY A 134 -9.75 6.14 5.47
C GLY A 134 -11.16 6.20 6.00
N VAL A 135 -12.14 6.51 5.16
CA VAL A 135 -13.13 5.57 4.58
C VAL A 135 -13.94 6.36 3.54
N LEU A 136 -14.16 5.83 2.33
CA LEU A 136 -15.31 6.29 1.55
C LEU A 136 -16.56 5.86 2.30
N SER A 137 -17.51 6.77 2.50
CA SER A 137 -18.78 6.38 3.13
C SER A 137 -19.46 5.28 2.29
N PRO A 138 -20.18 4.33 2.90
CA PRO A 138 -20.92 3.30 2.15
C PRO A 138 -21.80 3.90 1.04
N THR A 139 -22.39 5.07 1.29
CA THR A 139 -23.17 5.83 0.31
C THR A 139 -22.34 6.31 -0.88
N GLU A 140 -21.10 6.74 -0.69
CA GLU A 140 -20.18 7.10 -1.77
C GLU A 140 -19.72 5.88 -2.57
N ILE A 141 -19.46 4.75 -1.90
CA ILE A 141 -19.13 3.47 -2.55
C ILE A 141 -20.29 3.03 -3.47
N HIS A 142 -21.53 3.03 -2.97
CA HIS A 142 -22.72 2.69 -3.76
C HIS A 142 -23.00 3.69 -4.88
N ARG A 143 -22.72 4.99 -4.67
CA ARG A 143 -22.84 6.03 -5.71
C ARG A 143 -21.84 5.82 -6.85
N LEU A 144 -20.60 5.46 -6.53
CA LEU A 144 -19.57 5.17 -7.53
C LEU A 144 -19.91 3.91 -8.33
N ALA A 145 -20.40 2.85 -7.66
CA ALA A 145 -20.86 1.63 -8.30
C ALA A 145 -22.06 1.87 -9.27
N SER A 146 -23.05 2.67 -8.85
CA SER A 146 -24.22 3.00 -9.67
C SER A 146 -23.93 3.93 -10.84
N LYS A 147 -22.98 4.86 -10.68
CA LYS A 147 -22.51 5.73 -11.78
C LYS A 147 -21.86 4.93 -12.92
N THR A 148 -21.18 3.84 -12.57
CA THR A 148 -20.60 2.90 -13.54
C THR A 148 -21.69 2.10 -14.26
N LYS A 149 -22.75 1.66 -13.53
CA LYS A 149 -23.91 0.95 -14.10
C LYS A 149 -24.63 1.75 -15.18
N ASN A 150 -24.91 3.03 -14.93
CA ASN A 150 -25.55 3.92 -15.90
C ASN A 150 -24.71 4.16 -17.16
N ARG A 151 -23.38 4.16 -17.01
CA ARG A 151 -22.45 4.40 -18.11
C ARG A 151 -22.27 3.18 -19.02
N MET A 152 -22.53 1.98 -18.48
CA MET A 152 -22.40 0.69 -19.17
C MET A 152 -23.70 0.23 -19.84
N GLY A 153 -24.79 1.00 -19.76
CA GLY A 153 -26.08 0.63 -20.36
C GLY A 153 -26.70 -0.64 -19.77
N ALA A 154 -26.27 -1.05 -18.57
CA ALA A 154 -26.84 -2.20 -17.89
C ALA A 154 -28.21 -1.83 -17.33
N ASP A 155 -29.24 -2.50 -17.84
CA ASP A 155 -30.64 -2.26 -17.55
C ASP A 155 -30.95 -2.32 -16.03
N ALA A 156 -32.07 -1.73 -15.64
CA ALA A 156 -32.49 -1.45 -14.26
C ALA A 156 -32.78 -2.68 -13.38
N GLY A 157 -32.29 -3.87 -13.72
CA GLY A 157 -32.34 -5.06 -12.86
C GLY A 157 -31.29 -4.98 -11.75
N LYS A 158 -31.68 -5.11 -10.48
CA LYS A 158 -30.74 -5.36 -9.38
C LYS A 158 -30.02 -6.68 -9.65
N GLY A 159 -28.69 -6.66 -9.75
CA GLY A 159 -27.92 -7.90 -9.63
C GLY A 159 -28.11 -8.45 -8.23
N SER A 160 -28.47 -9.73 -8.11
CA SER A 160 -28.68 -10.40 -6.84
C SER A 160 -27.34 -10.66 -6.16
N CYS A 161 -26.79 -9.65 -5.47
CA CYS A 161 -25.75 -9.88 -4.48
C CYS A 161 -26.44 -10.15 -3.14
N HIS A 162 -26.21 -11.33 -2.56
CA HIS A 162 -26.86 -11.81 -1.35
C HIS A 162 -26.61 -10.92 -0.12
N SER A 163 -25.57 -10.08 -0.13
CA SER A 163 -25.22 -9.16 0.96
C SER A 163 -26.15 -7.96 1.11
N ASP A 164 -26.91 -7.61 0.08
CA ASP A 164 -27.58 -6.29 0.02
C ASP A 164 -29.04 -6.31 0.50
N LEU A 165 -29.58 -7.49 0.82
CA LEU A 165 -31.01 -7.67 1.17
C LEU A 165 -31.25 -8.43 2.47
N VAL A 166 -30.20 -8.83 3.19
CA VAL A 166 -30.34 -9.70 4.35
C VAL A 166 -29.50 -9.14 5.51
N GLU A 167 -30.18 -8.73 6.58
CA GLU A 167 -29.57 -8.40 7.88
C GLU A 167 -28.63 -9.54 8.32
N SER A 168 -27.48 -9.21 8.93
CA SER A 168 -26.37 -10.14 9.18
C SER A 168 -26.78 -11.43 9.90
N GLU A 169 -27.72 -11.36 10.86
CA GLU A 169 -28.25 -12.54 11.56
C GLU A 169 -29.01 -13.48 10.62
N LYS A 170 -29.79 -12.93 9.70
CA LYS A 170 -30.59 -13.70 8.75
C LYS A 170 -29.73 -14.33 7.66
N ALA A 171 -28.59 -13.70 7.32
CA ALA A 171 -27.60 -14.26 6.42
C ALA A 171 -26.87 -15.45 7.06
N GLN A 172 -26.47 -15.34 8.34
CA GLN A 172 -25.90 -16.46 9.10
C GLN A 172 -26.88 -17.63 9.20
N MET A 173 -28.17 -17.35 9.45
CA MET A 173 -29.19 -18.39 9.55
C MET A 173 -29.37 -19.17 8.23
N LEU A 174 -29.40 -18.47 7.09
CA LEU A 174 -29.53 -19.10 5.77
C LEU A 174 -28.29 -19.96 5.45
N GLN A 175 -27.10 -19.48 5.77
CA GLN A 175 -25.85 -20.20 5.55
C GLN A 175 -25.76 -21.47 6.41
N PHE A 176 -26.23 -21.44 7.66
CA PHE A 176 -26.35 -22.64 8.50
C PHE A 176 -27.37 -23.65 7.97
N VAL A 177 -28.47 -23.18 7.38
CA VAL A 177 -29.51 -24.05 6.81
C VAL A 177 -29.02 -24.74 5.54
N GLU A 178 -28.35 -24.02 4.63
CA GLU A 178 -27.78 -24.61 3.40
C GLU A 178 -26.70 -25.65 3.71
N LEU A 179 -25.78 -25.35 4.64
CA LEU A 179 -24.73 -26.28 5.06
C LEU A 179 -25.28 -27.54 5.75
N ALA A 180 -26.42 -27.44 6.44
CA ALA A 180 -27.09 -28.60 7.05
C ALA A 180 -27.82 -29.48 6.02
N THR A 181 -28.20 -28.94 4.86
CA THR A 181 -28.86 -29.71 3.79
C THR A 181 -27.89 -30.42 2.86
N GLU A 182 -26.64 -29.96 2.74
CA GLU A 182 -25.61 -30.64 1.94
C GLU A 182 -25.04 -31.89 2.61
N ASP A 183 -25.22 -32.05 3.93
CA ASP A 183 -24.69 -33.20 4.72
C ASP A 183 -25.65 -34.41 4.76
N GLN A 184 -26.77 -34.37 4.02
CA GLN A 184 -27.73 -35.49 3.89
C GLN A 184 -27.92 -35.99 2.44
N GLY A 185 -27.02 -35.64 1.53
CA GLY A 185 -27.00 -36.10 0.12
C GLY A 185 -25.96 -37.18 -0.14
#